data_AF-A0A928X2H6-F1
#
_entry.id   AF-A0A928X2H6-F1
#
_cell.length_a   1.000
_cell.length_b   1.000
_cell.length_c   1.000
_cell.angle_alpha   90.00
_cell.angle_beta   90.00
_cell.angle_gamma   90.00
#
_symmetry.space_group_name_H-M   'P 1'
#
loop_
_entity.id
_entity.type
_entity.pdbx_description
1 polymer ?
#
loop_
_entity_poly.entity_id
_entity_poly.type
_entity_poly.pdbx_seq_one_letter_code
_entity_poly.pdbx_strand_id
1 'polypeptide(L)'
;MVSTFANPVASSAIRLGTQAFDETDPVQLWPSDSLGTVEIVIRAVYKQVLGNAHVMESERAAVAEAESQLQNRTITVRDFIRQIAKSELYRSRFFEPCSRNRFIEINFKHLLGRAPDSYGDIADHSYLLESEGYESEIDSYLDSDEYQQAFGDDTVPYYRGHKSPTGQKVSGFANLLKLLRGAASNDNNLGHDQQARLTQAIMANRIDAISPLSRLPDLQTGFKHAPQVLHQQQVEPTLEQRIAQNTYQGYEPFRQTSPVELLPGASADDIEVVIRAVYRQVMGNAHVMESERLVVPESQLKRGELSVREFVRQVAKSELYRSRFADNCYRYRAMELNFKHLLGRAPQTFAEMKAHSTILDTEGYEADIDSYINSDEYNNAFGESIVPYYRGYRTEPGQTMLEFTNMLQLLKSASSSDKDPATNNAPRVQAPVLSSYSKKSSTPRDAQEILAEVFRPKPGVVVAAEASVVPAAPVSTSQPNKQDALIAKLQEQLADLRPFAGIGAAIIRKGSEPRTVITAGTSQFTLQQQTDDKAALIERLQGELMEARALAAVGESRLNKWRR
;
A
#
# COMPACT_ATOMS: atom_id res chain seq x y z
N MET A 1 -8.12 -55.53 -2.28
CA MET A 1 -8.28 -55.01 -3.66
C MET A 1 -7.03 -54.21 -3.96
N VAL A 2 -6.35 -54.52 -5.05
CA VAL A 2 -5.07 -53.91 -5.44
C VAL A 2 -5.35 -52.47 -5.89
N SER A 3 -4.88 -51.49 -5.12
CA SER A 3 -4.97 -50.07 -5.49
C SER A 3 -3.84 -49.75 -6.47
N THR A 4 -4.21 -49.62 -7.74
CA THR A 4 -3.30 -49.22 -8.81
C THR A 4 -3.01 -47.72 -8.65
N PHE A 5 -1.78 -47.37 -8.25
CA PHE A 5 -1.28 -46.00 -8.30
C PHE A 5 -1.24 -45.54 -9.75
N ALA A 6 -2.27 -44.81 -10.20
CA ALA A 6 -2.23 -44.06 -11.44
C ALA A 6 -1.37 -42.81 -11.20
N ASN A 7 -0.24 -42.73 -11.89
CA ASN A 7 0.64 -41.58 -11.89
C ASN A 7 -0.07 -40.40 -12.59
N PRO A 8 -0.37 -39.27 -11.91
CA PRO A 8 -1.06 -38.15 -12.53
C PRO A 8 -0.05 -37.29 -13.28
N VAL A 9 0.25 -37.66 -14.52
CA VAL A 9 0.92 -36.75 -15.47
C VAL A 9 -0.06 -36.43 -16.58
N ALA A 10 -0.31 -35.12 -16.74
CA ALA A 10 -0.94 -34.45 -17.87
C ALA A 10 -2.49 -34.43 -17.92
N SER A 11 -3.11 -33.68 -17.02
CA SER A 11 -4.26 -32.84 -17.39
C SER A 11 -3.77 -31.41 -17.63
N SER A 12 -4.07 -30.84 -18.81
CA SER A 12 -3.58 -29.55 -19.29
C SER A 12 -4.31 -28.35 -18.64
N ALA A 13 -4.33 -28.30 -17.31
CA ALA A 13 -4.90 -27.20 -16.53
C ALA A 13 -4.05 -26.92 -15.28
N ILE A 14 -2.74 -26.71 -15.44
CA ILE A 14 -1.88 -26.19 -14.37
C ILE A 14 -2.20 -24.70 -14.19
N ARG A 15 -3.34 -24.39 -13.57
CA ARG A 15 -3.70 -23.06 -13.07
C ARG A 15 -3.55 -23.13 -11.55
N LEU A 16 -2.52 -22.47 -11.03
CA LEU A 16 -2.25 -22.22 -9.60
C LEU A 16 -1.74 -23.39 -8.72
N GLY A 17 -1.82 -24.65 -9.16
CA GLY A 17 -1.22 -25.78 -8.42
C GLY A 17 -1.89 -26.15 -7.10
N THR A 18 -3.09 -25.63 -6.83
CA THR A 18 -3.87 -25.90 -5.62
C THR A 18 -4.73 -27.16 -5.70
N GLN A 19 -5.01 -27.66 -6.92
CA GLN A 19 -5.88 -28.82 -7.15
C GLN A 19 -5.36 -30.10 -6.48
N ALA A 20 -4.04 -30.25 -6.38
CA ALA A 20 -3.42 -31.38 -5.68
C ALA A 20 -3.81 -31.46 -4.19
N PHE A 21 -4.25 -30.36 -3.57
CA PHE A 21 -4.72 -30.36 -2.18
C PHE A 21 -6.22 -30.62 -2.05
N ASP A 22 -7.00 -30.32 -3.08
CA ASP A 22 -8.45 -30.60 -3.11
C ASP A 22 -8.74 -32.08 -3.35
N GLU A 23 -7.84 -32.77 -4.07
CA GLU A 23 -7.97 -34.20 -4.41
C GLU A 23 -7.47 -35.14 -3.29
N THR A 24 -6.74 -34.62 -2.29
CA THR A 24 -6.25 -35.43 -1.17
C THR A 24 -7.27 -35.50 -0.05
N ASP A 25 -7.88 -36.66 0.14
CA ASP A 25 -8.74 -36.93 1.29
C ASP A 25 -7.95 -36.84 2.61
N PRO A 26 -8.55 -36.33 3.69
CA PRO A 26 -7.89 -36.24 4.99
C PRO A 26 -7.53 -37.64 5.51
N VAL A 27 -6.27 -37.80 5.92
CA VAL A 27 -5.77 -39.06 6.48
C VAL A 27 -6.17 -39.13 7.96
N GLN A 28 -7.01 -40.11 8.29
CA GLN A 28 -7.51 -40.36 9.65
C GLN A 28 -7.06 -41.73 10.14
N LEU A 29 -6.84 -41.86 11.44
CA LEU A 29 -6.54 -43.12 12.10
C LEU A 29 -7.74 -43.58 12.92
N TRP A 30 -8.33 -44.71 12.54
CA TRP A 30 -9.40 -45.34 13.30
C TRP A 30 -8.87 -46.48 14.19
N PRO A 31 -9.55 -46.81 15.31
CA PRO A 31 -9.12 -47.89 16.19
C PRO A 31 -9.02 -49.27 15.51
N SER A 32 -9.78 -49.50 14.45
CA SER A 32 -9.84 -50.78 13.71
C SER A 32 -8.82 -50.92 12.57
N ASP A 33 -7.95 -49.93 12.34
CA ASP A 33 -7.12 -49.88 11.14
C ASP A 33 -5.94 -50.88 11.16
N SER A 34 -5.45 -51.24 9.98
CA SER A 34 -4.29 -52.12 9.83
C SER A 34 -2.97 -51.41 10.19
N LEU A 35 -1.92 -52.17 10.55
CA LEU A 35 -0.59 -51.61 10.79
C LEU A 35 -0.03 -50.87 9.55
N GLY A 36 -0.39 -51.31 8.34
CA GLY A 36 -0.02 -50.61 7.11
C GLY A 36 -0.66 -49.23 7.00
N THR A 37 -1.89 -49.06 7.49
CA THR A 37 -2.56 -47.75 7.56
C THR A 37 -1.85 -46.83 8.55
N VAL A 38 -1.44 -47.36 9.71
CA VAL A 38 -0.65 -46.60 10.70
C VAL A 38 0.65 -46.08 10.08
N GLU A 39 1.34 -46.88 9.28
CA GLU A 39 2.56 -46.44 8.60
C GLU A 39 2.29 -45.30 7.58
N ILE A 40 1.14 -45.36 6.89
CA ILE A 40 0.71 -44.27 5.99
C ILE A 40 0.44 -42.99 6.78
N VAL A 41 -0.21 -43.09 7.94
CA VAL A 41 -0.44 -41.96 8.87
C VAL A 41 0.90 -41.36 9.31
N ILE A 42 1.86 -42.18 9.75
CA ILE A 42 3.20 -41.72 10.15
C ILE A 42 3.88 -40.96 9.01
N ARG A 43 3.86 -41.51 7.79
CA ARG A 43 4.44 -40.85 6.60
C ARG A 43 3.73 -39.54 6.27
N ALA A 44 2.41 -39.48 6.40
CA ALA A 44 1.62 -38.27 6.18
C ALA A 44 1.95 -37.18 7.22
N VAL A 45 2.07 -37.56 8.51
CA VAL A 45 2.47 -36.65 9.58
C VAL A 45 3.86 -36.08 9.32
N TYR A 46 4.84 -36.91 8.95
CA TYR A 46 6.17 -36.40 8.60
C TYR A 46 6.16 -35.46 7.41
N LYS A 47 5.39 -35.78 6.37
CA LYS A 47 5.26 -34.91 5.21
C LYS A 47 4.68 -33.54 5.60
N GLN A 48 3.68 -33.52 6.47
CA GLN A 48 3.01 -32.29 6.89
C GLN A 48 3.87 -31.46 7.86
N VAL A 49 4.27 -32.07 8.98
CA VAL A 49 4.94 -31.38 10.09
C VAL A 49 6.36 -31.00 9.73
N LEU A 50 7.07 -31.83 8.96
CA LEU A 50 8.45 -31.54 8.53
C LEU A 50 8.53 -30.85 7.17
N GLY A 51 7.41 -30.30 6.67
CA GLY A 51 7.38 -29.44 5.50
C GLY A 51 7.88 -30.09 4.22
N ASN A 52 7.51 -31.36 4.00
CA ASN A 52 7.92 -32.18 2.86
C ASN A 52 9.45 -32.36 2.73
N ALA A 53 10.18 -32.23 3.83
CA ALA A 53 11.60 -32.58 3.90
C ALA A 53 11.78 -34.09 4.00
N HIS A 54 12.81 -34.61 3.34
CA HIS A 54 13.23 -36.00 3.54
C HIS A 54 13.78 -36.16 4.97
N VAL A 55 13.38 -37.24 5.63
CA VAL A 55 13.84 -37.61 6.98
C VAL A 55 14.77 -38.79 6.83
N MET A 56 16.00 -38.64 7.30
CA MET A 56 16.99 -39.72 7.28
C MET A 56 16.68 -40.71 8.41
N GLU A 57 17.06 -41.97 8.24
CA GLU A 57 16.82 -43.01 9.26
C GLU A 57 17.46 -42.66 10.61
N SER A 58 18.63 -42.01 10.60
CA SER A 58 19.28 -41.53 11.82
C SER A 58 18.50 -40.43 12.53
N GLU A 59 17.82 -39.56 11.78
CA GLU A 59 16.99 -38.49 12.35
C GLU A 59 15.67 -39.07 12.89
N ARG A 60 15.13 -40.10 12.22
CA ARG A 60 13.94 -40.83 12.69
C ARG A 60 14.17 -41.48 14.06
N ALA A 61 15.41 -41.83 14.41
CA ALA A 61 15.73 -42.40 15.72
C ALA A 61 15.29 -41.50 16.89
N ALA A 62 15.33 -40.17 16.74
CA ALA A 62 14.87 -39.22 17.77
C ALA A 62 13.34 -39.26 18.01
N VAL A 63 12.58 -39.86 17.09
CA VAL A 63 11.11 -39.94 17.12
C VAL A 63 10.63 -41.40 17.21
N ALA A 64 11.54 -42.38 17.26
CA ALA A 64 11.20 -43.79 17.23
C ALA A 64 10.32 -44.25 18.42
N GLU A 65 10.49 -43.61 19.59
CA GLU A 65 9.64 -43.86 20.75
C GLU A 65 8.17 -43.46 20.46
N ALA A 66 7.98 -42.29 19.86
CA ALA A 66 6.67 -41.78 19.47
C ALA A 66 6.02 -42.68 18.40
N GLU A 67 6.79 -43.14 17.42
CA GLU A 67 6.30 -44.07 16.38
C GLU A 67 5.81 -45.38 17.01
N SER A 68 6.58 -45.94 17.94
CA SER A 68 6.24 -47.19 18.63
C SER A 68 4.98 -47.04 19.48
N GLN A 69 4.84 -45.90 20.18
CA GLN A 69 3.63 -45.57 20.94
C GLN A 69 2.39 -45.46 20.05
N LEU A 70 2.51 -44.84 18.88
CA LEU A 70 1.41 -44.75 17.92
C LEU A 70 1.04 -46.12 17.33
N GLN A 71 2.03 -46.95 17.01
CA GLN A 71 1.81 -48.32 16.54
C GLN A 71 1.09 -49.18 17.59
N ASN A 72 1.45 -49.00 18.86
CA ASN A 72 0.80 -49.65 20.00
C ASN A 72 -0.54 -49.01 20.39
N ARG A 73 -0.93 -47.90 19.74
CA ARG A 73 -2.15 -47.12 20.02
C ARG A 73 -2.26 -46.61 21.45
N THR A 74 -1.12 -46.31 22.09
CA THR A 74 -1.11 -45.72 23.43
C THR A 74 -1.34 -44.21 23.39
N ILE A 75 -1.06 -43.58 22.25
CA ILE A 75 -1.19 -42.14 22.02
C ILE A 75 -2.10 -41.86 20.82
N THR A 76 -2.71 -40.67 20.82
CA THR A 76 -3.51 -40.16 19.69
C THR A 76 -2.62 -39.61 18.58
N VAL A 77 -3.19 -39.34 17.40
CA VAL A 77 -2.44 -38.69 16.29
C VAL A 77 -2.01 -37.29 16.71
N ARG A 78 -2.86 -36.56 17.45
CA ARG A 78 -2.51 -35.25 18.02
C ARG A 78 -1.32 -35.32 18.98
N ASP A 79 -1.30 -36.27 19.90
CA ASP A 79 -0.18 -36.43 20.84
C ASP A 79 1.10 -36.89 20.14
N PHE A 80 0.99 -37.68 19.08
CA PHE A 80 2.12 -38.02 18.22
C PHE A 80 2.70 -36.77 17.52
N ILE A 81 1.85 -35.89 16.98
CA ILE A 81 2.28 -34.60 16.39
C ILE A 81 2.93 -33.71 17.44
N ARG A 82 2.39 -33.67 18.66
CA ARG A 82 2.98 -32.94 19.80
C ARG A 82 4.40 -33.40 20.09
N GLN A 83 4.63 -34.71 20.18
CA GLN A 83 5.97 -35.27 20.42
C GLN A 83 6.94 -34.96 19.27
N ILE A 84 6.48 -34.99 18.01
CA ILE A 84 7.30 -34.61 16.86
C ILE A 84 7.67 -33.14 16.89
N ALA A 85 6.70 -32.25 17.12
CA ALA A 85 6.93 -30.82 17.13
C ALA A 85 7.86 -30.41 18.27
N LYS A 86 7.81 -31.08 19.43
CA LYS A 86 8.73 -30.85 20.56
C LYS A 86 10.12 -31.48 20.40
N SER A 87 10.31 -32.35 19.41
CA SER A 87 11.57 -33.05 19.21
C SER A 87 12.71 -32.12 18.79
N GLU A 88 13.94 -32.52 19.10
CA GLU A 88 15.16 -31.82 18.67
C GLU A 88 15.29 -31.74 17.13
N LEU A 89 14.70 -32.70 16.42
CA LEU A 89 14.64 -32.70 14.96
C LEU A 89 13.86 -31.49 14.44
N TYR A 90 12.66 -31.25 14.96
CA TYR A 90 11.85 -30.11 14.55
C TYR A 90 12.52 -28.78 14.94
N ARG A 91 13.09 -28.73 16.16
CA ARG A 91 13.81 -27.57 16.68
C ARG A 91 15.02 -27.17 15.84
N SER A 92 15.91 -28.11 15.51
CA SER A 92 17.11 -27.83 14.71
C SER A 92 16.80 -27.37 13.28
N ARG A 93 15.68 -27.80 12.70
CA ARG A 93 15.28 -27.44 11.33
C ARG A 93 14.56 -26.11 11.23
N PHE A 94 13.65 -25.80 12.17
CA PHE A 94 12.74 -24.67 12.02
C PHE A 94 12.89 -23.59 13.10
N PHE A 95 13.50 -23.89 14.24
CA PHE A 95 13.66 -22.91 15.31
C PHE A 95 15.05 -22.26 15.27
N GLU A 96 16.12 -23.06 15.18
CA GLU A 96 17.50 -22.54 15.24
C GLU A 96 17.90 -21.69 14.02
N PRO A 97 17.63 -22.08 12.76
CA PRO A 97 18.05 -21.30 11.59
C PRO A 97 17.06 -20.18 11.24
N CYS A 98 15.85 -20.17 11.79
CA CYS A 98 14.80 -19.25 11.40
C CYS A 98 14.68 -18.03 12.34
N SER A 99 14.21 -16.91 11.80
CA SER A 99 13.79 -15.80 12.65
C SER A 99 12.52 -16.17 13.44
N ARG A 100 12.31 -15.53 14.60
CA ARG A 100 11.14 -15.77 15.47
C ARG A 100 9.80 -15.73 14.70
N ASN A 101 9.60 -14.68 13.91
CA ASN A 101 8.37 -14.54 13.13
C ASN A 101 8.25 -15.57 12.00
N ARG A 102 9.38 -16.02 11.43
CA ARG A 102 9.39 -17.08 10.42
C ARG A 102 9.00 -18.42 11.06
N PHE A 103 9.51 -18.72 12.25
CA PHE A 103 9.15 -19.91 13.01
C PHE A 103 7.64 -19.95 13.29
N ILE A 104 7.05 -18.84 13.77
CA ILE A 104 5.60 -18.72 13.98
C ILE A 104 4.82 -18.95 12.67
N GLU A 105 5.21 -18.30 11.56
CA GLU A 105 4.57 -18.52 10.25
C GLU A 105 4.62 -19.98 9.80
N ILE A 106 5.72 -20.68 10.09
CA ILE A 106 5.91 -22.10 9.78
C ILE A 106 5.01 -22.97 10.69
N ASN A 107 4.89 -22.66 11.98
CA ASN A 107 4.02 -23.41 12.90
C ASN A 107 2.55 -23.31 12.49
N PHE A 108 2.06 -22.12 12.14
CA PHE A 108 0.72 -21.95 11.56
C PHE A 108 0.50 -22.81 10.31
N LYS A 109 1.54 -22.92 9.46
CA LYS A 109 1.49 -23.76 8.26
C LYS A 109 1.49 -25.26 8.60
N HIS A 110 2.39 -25.73 9.48
CA HIS A 110 2.58 -27.16 9.76
C HIS A 110 1.47 -27.73 10.65
N LEU A 111 1.12 -27.02 11.72
CA LEU A 111 0.18 -27.52 12.74
C LEU A 111 -1.28 -27.17 12.40
N LEU A 112 -1.56 -25.93 11.99
CA LEU A 112 -2.92 -25.47 11.71
C LEU A 112 -3.31 -25.52 10.23
N GLY A 113 -2.35 -25.72 9.33
CA GLY A 113 -2.62 -25.79 7.89
C GLY A 113 -3.11 -24.47 7.27
N ARG A 114 -2.86 -23.34 7.92
CA ARG A 114 -3.23 -21.99 7.43
C ARG A 114 -2.08 -20.99 7.60
N ALA A 115 -2.23 -19.79 7.07
CA ALA A 115 -1.34 -18.68 7.37
C ALA A 115 -1.92 -17.85 8.53
N PRO A 116 -1.09 -17.08 9.27
CA PRO A 116 -1.60 -16.11 10.24
C PRO A 116 -2.53 -15.08 9.58
N ASP A 117 -3.66 -14.78 10.22
CA ASP A 117 -4.71 -13.92 9.64
C ASP A 117 -4.58 -12.46 10.08
N SER A 118 -3.97 -12.25 11.24
CA SER A 118 -3.74 -10.94 11.85
C SER A 118 -2.32 -10.83 12.38
N TYR A 119 -1.86 -9.60 12.56
CA TYR A 119 -0.61 -9.37 13.28
C TYR A 119 -0.76 -9.72 14.78
N GLY A 120 -1.99 -9.67 15.31
CA GLY A 120 -2.32 -10.12 16.67
C GLY A 120 -1.84 -11.55 16.92
N ASP A 121 -2.22 -12.49 16.06
CA ASP A 121 -1.78 -13.90 16.12
C ASP A 121 -0.25 -14.01 16.25
N ILE A 122 0.51 -13.28 15.41
CA ILE A 122 1.97 -13.30 15.43
C ILE A 122 2.52 -12.71 16.73
N ALA A 123 1.93 -11.61 17.20
CA ALA A 123 2.35 -10.93 18.42
C ALA A 123 2.10 -11.79 19.66
N ASP A 124 0.94 -12.45 19.74
CA ASP A 124 0.54 -13.30 20.87
C ASP A 124 1.46 -14.51 21.00
N HIS A 125 1.74 -15.22 19.88
CA HIS A 125 2.70 -16.33 19.90
C HIS A 125 4.14 -15.88 20.12
N SER A 126 4.53 -14.70 19.61
CA SER A 126 5.85 -14.12 19.92
C SER A 126 6.00 -13.79 21.40
N TYR A 127 4.93 -13.32 22.04
CA TYR A 127 4.92 -13.05 23.48
C TYR A 127 4.99 -14.35 24.28
N LEU A 128 4.19 -15.35 23.92
CA LEU A 128 4.17 -16.65 24.59
C LEU A 128 5.54 -17.35 24.52
N LEU A 129 6.18 -17.33 23.35
CA LEU A 129 7.54 -17.86 23.17
C LEU A 129 8.56 -17.18 24.09
N GLU A 130 8.38 -15.89 24.37
CA GLU A 130 9.26 -15.11 25.23
C GLU A 130 8.99 -15.35 26.72
N SER A 131 7.73 -15.56 27.12
CA SER A 131 7.34 -15.74 28.51
C SER A 131 7.45 -17.18 29.01
N GLU A 132 6.99 -18.15 28.21
CA GLU A 132 6.83 -19.55 28.62
C GLU A 132 7.77 -20.51 27.88
N GLY A 133 8.32 -20.08 26.75
CA GLY A 133 9.32 -20.81 26.00
C GLY A 133 8.76 -21.60 24.81
N TYR A 134 9.58 -22.53 24.31
CA TYR A 134 9.35 -23.23 23.04
C TYR A 134 8.25 -24.28 23.12
N GLU A 135 8.22 -25.09 24.17
CA GLU A 135 7.29 -26.21 24.27
C GLU A 135 5.85 -25.76 24.49
N SER A 136 5.66 -24.70 25.27
CA SER A 136 4.34 -24.09 25.51
C SER A 136 3.80 -23.42 24.25
N GLU A 137 4.67 -22.84 23.41
CA GLU A 137 4.26 -22.25 22.13
C GLU A 137 3.70 -23.30 21.18
N ILE A 138 4.30 -24.50 21.15
CA ILE A 138 3.77 -25.64 20.39
C ILE A 138 2.45 -26.13 20.96
N ASP A 139 2.37 -26.30 22.28
CA ASP A 139 1.14 -26.77 22.95
C ASP A 139 -0.02 -25.81 22.70
N SER A 140 0.23 -24.49 22.70
CA SER A 140 -0.77 -23.46 22.41
C SER A 140 -1.49 -23.67 21.07
N TYR A 141 -0.82 -24.16 20.02
CA TYR A 141 -1.49 -24.47 18.76
C TYR A 141 -2.34 -25.74 18.84
N LEU A 142 -1.82 -26.78 19.47
CA LEU A 142 -2.46 -28.10 19.50
C LEU A 142 -3.65 -28.16 20.47
N ASP A 143 -3.59 -27.40 21.56
CA ASP A 143 -4.66 -27.25 22.55
C ASP A 143 -5.67 -26.15 22.17
N SER A 144 -5.50 -25.50 21.00
CA SER A 144 -6.44 -24.51 20.51
C SER A 144 -7.77 -25.15 20.12
N ASP A 145 -8.88 -24.45 20.41
CA ASP A 145 -10.22 -24.86 19.97
C ASP A 145 -10.30 -25.00 18.45
N GLU A 146 -9.51 -24.21 17.72
CA GLU A 146 -9.42 -24.26 16.27
C GLU A 146 -8.84 -25.59 15.77
N TYR A 147 -7.77 -26.08 16.40
CA TYR A 147 -7.18 -27.37 16.05
C TYR A 147 -8.19 -28.50 16.32
N GLN A 148 -8.85 -28.47 17.48
CA GLN A 148 -9.84 -29.48 17.86
C GLN A 148 -11.02 -29.51 16.88
N GLN A 149 -11.53 -28.35 16.45
CA GLN A 149 -12.65 -28.26 15.51
C GLN A 149 -12.28 -28.70 14.09
N ALA A 150 -11.04 -28.47 13.67
CA ALA A 150 -10.60 -28.75 12.30
C ALA A 150 -10.11 -30.18 12.09
N PHE A 151 -9.39 -30.74 13.07
CA PHE A 151 -8.70 -32.03 12.94
C PHE A 151 -9.15 -33.04 14.01
N GLY A 152 -9.46 -32.58 15.22
CA GLY A 152 -9.67 -33.47 16.36
C GLY A 152 -8.41 -34.24 16.73
N ASP A 153 -8.57 -35.41 17.33
CA ASP A 153 -7.43 -36.18 17.89
C ASP A 153 -6.85 -37.23 16.92
N ASP A 154 -7.63 -37.61 15.90
CA ASP A 154 -7.36 -38.76 15.02
C ASP A 154 -7.01 -38.38 13.57
N THR A 155 -7.17 -37.10 13.20
CA THR A 155 -6.89 -36.61 11.83
C THR A 155 -5.52 -35.97 11.74
N VAL A 156 -4.75 -36.33 10.71
CA VAL A 156 -3.49 -35.64 10.39
C VAL A 156 -3.78 -34.23 9.87
N PRO A 157 -3.08 -33.18 10.34
CA PRO A 157 -3.24 -31.84 9.81
C PRO A 157 -2.99 -31.79 8.30
N TYR A 158 -3.79 -30.98 7.63
CA TYR A 158 -3.68 -30.76 6.18
C TYR A 158 -3.88 -29.27 5.89
N TYR A 159 -3.36 -28.83 4.75
CA TYR A 159 -3.49 -27.43 4.35
C TYR A 159 -4.95 -27.08 4.06
N ARG A 160 -5.55 -26.19 4.85
CA ARG A 160 -6.95 -25.76 4.76
C ARG A 160 -7.12 -24.34 4.26
N GLY A 161 -6.14 -23.47 4.44
CA GLY A 161 -6.24 -22.05 4.06
C GLY A 161 -6.30 -21.80 2.54
N HIS A 162 -6.23 -22.84 1.70
CA HIS A 162 -6.49 -22.72 0.26
C HIS A 162 -8.01 -22.62 -0.04
N LYS A 163 -8.86 -23.01 0.90
CA LYS A 163 -10.30 -22.78 0.84
C LYS A 163 -10.59 -21.44 1.51
N SER A 164 -11.42 -20.61 0.90
CA SER A 164 -11.89 -19.34 1.48
C SER A 164 -13.33 -19.51 2.01
N PRO A 165 -13.53 -20.13 3.18
CA PRO A 165 -14.86 -20.32 3.73
C PRO A 165 -15.50 -18.98 4.11
N THR A 166 -16.84 -18.96 4.14
CA THR A 166 -17.62 -17.79 4.53
C THR A 166 -17.20 -17.28 5.91
N GLY A 167 -16.82 -16.01 6.00
CA GLY A 167 -16.42 -15.36 7.26
C GLY A 167 -14.91 -15.23 7.47
N GLN A 168 -14.06 -15.89 6.66
CA GLN A 168 -12.61 -15.71 6.72
C GLN A 168 -12.10 -14.64 5.75
N LYS A 169 -10.92 -14.07 6.05
CA LYS A 169 -10.28 -13.07 5.19
C LYS A 169 -9.72 -13.76 3.94
N VAL A 170 -10.01 -13.19 2.77
CA VAL A 170 -9.44 -13.64 1.48
C VAL A 170 -7.90 -13.50 1.47
N SER A 171 -7.33 -12.61 2.28
CA SER A 171 -5.87 -12.48 2.45
C SER A 171 -5.23 -13.77 2.96
N GLY A 172 -5.92 -14.56 3.79
CA GLY A 172 -5.41 -15.84 4.31
C GLY A 172 -5.04 -16.81 3.19
N PHE A 173 -5.85 -16.87 2.14
CA PHE A 173 -5.59 -17.68 0.94
C PHE A 173 -4.28 -17.27 0.24
N ALA A 174 -4.13 -15.98 -0.05
CA ALA A 174 -2.95 -15.48 -0.75
C ALA A 174 -1.69 -15.59 0.11
N ASN A 175 -1.82 -15.37 1.42
CA ASN A 175 -0.74 -15.52 2.39
C ASN A 175 -0.29 -16.98 2.48
N LEU A 176 -1.22 -17.93 2.53
CA LEU A 176 -0.89 -19.35 2.52
C LEU A 176 -0.15 -19.74 1.25
N LEU A 177 -0.57 -19.29 0.06
CA LEU A 177 0.14 -19.56 -1.20
C LEU A 177 1.56 -18.97 -1.24
N LYS A 178 1.84 -17.90 -0.48
CA LYS A 178 3.20 -17.38 -0.36
C LYS A 178 4.10 -18.32 0.47
N LEU A 179 3.53 -18.97 1.48
CA LEU A 179 4.22 -19.97 2.29
C LEU A 179 4.29 -21.33 1.58
N LEU A 180 3.22 -21.70 0.88
CA LEU A 180 3.06 -22.93 0.12
C LEU A 180 3.47 -22.67 -1.32
N ARG A 181 4.77 -22.82 -1.61
CA ARG A 181 5.35 -22.60 -2.93
C ARG A 181 5.08 -23.76 -3.92
N GLY A 182 4.07 -24.58 -3.66
CA GLY A 182 3.71 -25.77 -4.45
C GLY A 182 3.84 -27.08 -3.67
N ALA A 183 3.26 -28.16 -4.21
CA ALA A 183 3.17 -29.48 -3.54
C ALA A 183 4.52 -30.16 -3.28
N ALA A 184 5.55 -29.82 -4.06
CA ALA A 184 6.92 -30.34 -3.90
C ALA A 184 7.85 -29.37 -3.16
N SER A 185 7.34 -28.24 -2.67
CA SER A 185 8.16 -27.27 -1.93
C SER A 185 8.62 -27.88 -0.60
N ASN A 186 9.89 -27.68 -0.27
CA ASN A 186 10.44 -27.97 1.05
C ASN A 186 10.60 -26.67 1.85
N ASP A 187 10.19 -26.66 3.11
CA ASP A 187 10.32 -25.49 3.99
C ASP A 187 11.72 -25.36 4.62
N ASN A 188 12.48 -26.45 4.71
CA ASN A 188 13.86 -26.47 5.23
C ASN A 188 14.91 -26.21 4.11
N ASN A 189 14.72 -25.17 3.31
CA ASN A 189 15.70 -24.81 2.28
C ASN A 189 16.75 -23.85 2.85
N LEU A 190 17.91 -24.39 3.21
CA LEU A 190 19.09 -23.65 3.72
C LEU A 190 19.58 -22.54 2.77
N GLY A 191 19.22 -22.58 1.47
CA GLY A 191 19.63 -21.59 0.47
C GLY A 191 18.72 -20.37 0.35
N HIS A 192 17.60 -20.30 1.05
CA HIS A 192 16.69 -19.15 1.05
C HIS A 192 16.80 -18.32 2.33
N ASP A 193 16.47 -17.04 2.24
CA ASP A 193 16.37 -16.15 3.40
C ASP A 193 15.40 -16.75 4.43
N GLN A 194 15.92 -17.12 5.59
CA GLN A 194 15.18 -17.67 6.74
C GLN A 194 14.38 -16.58 7.50
N GLN A 195 13.98 -15.55 6.76
CA GLN A 195 13.23 -14.40 7.24
C GLN A 195 11.74 -14.60 7.04
N ALA A 196 10.96 -13.90 7.86
CA ALA A 196 9.51 -13.97 7.83
C ALA A 196 8.98 -13.39 6.51
N ARG A 197 8.08 -14.13 5.86
CA ARG A 197 7.59 -13.79 4.51
C ARG A 197 6.33 -12.94 4.58
N LEU A 198 5.53 -13.05 5.62
CA LEU A 198 4.20 -12.46 5.71
C LEU A 198 4.12 -11.30 6.68
N THR A 199 5.01 -11.21 7.68
CA THR A 199 4.92 -10.20 8.75
C THR A 199 4.67 -8.78 8.22
N GLN A 200 5.48 -8.31 7.27
CA GLN A 200 5.33 -6.97 6.70
C GLN A 200 4.00 -6.78 5.94
N ALA A 201 3.56 -7.81 5.24
CA ALA A 201 2.31 -7.79 4.47
C ALA A 201 1.10 -7.73 5.41
N ILE A 202 1.12 -8.55 6.47
CA ILE A 202 0.08 -8.62 7.48
C ILE A 202 0.00 -7.30 8.29
N MET A 203 1.14 -6.74 8.69
CA MET A 203 1.19 -5.42 9.36
C MET A 203 0.57 -4.32 8.50
N ALA A 204 0.84 -4.33 7.20
CA ALA A 204 0.29 -3.36 6.25
C ALA A 204 -1.13 -3.73 5.76
N ASN A 205 -1.72 -4.82 6.27
CA ASN A 205 -2.99 -5.41 5.82
C ASN A 205 -3.09 -5.49 4.27
N ARG A 206 -1.99 -5.90 3.64
CA ARG A 206 -1.87 -6.00 2.18
C ARG A 206 -1.51 -7.42 1.78
N ILE A 207 -1.90 -7.80 0.56
CA ILE A 207 -1.46 -9.04 -0.06
C ILE A 207 -0.17 -8.76 -0.83
N ASP A 208 0.92 -9.41 -0.44
CA ASP A 208 2.18 -9.31 -1.18
C ASP A 208 2.13 -10.14 -2.47
N ALA A 209 2.86 -9.70 -3.50
CA ALA A 209 2.94 -10.42 -4.77
C ALA A 209 3.57 -11.82 -4.59
N ILE A 210 2.95 -12.83 -5.21
CA ILE A 210 3.47 -14.20 -5.24
C ILE A 210 4.49 -14.27 -6.38
N SER A 211 5.77 -14.34 -6.05
CA SER A 211 6.83 -14.54 -7.05
C SER A 211 6.66 -15.88 -7.76
N PRO A 212 6.73 -15.94 -9.10
CA PRO A 212 6.68 -17.19 -9.84
C PRO A 212 7.93 -18.04 -9.55
N LEU A 213 7.77 -19.38 -9.56
CA LEU A 213 8.86 -20.34 -9.35
C LEU A 213 9.88 -20.38 -10.51
N SER A 214 9.62 -19.68 -11.61
CA SER A 214 10.57 -19.53 -12.71
C SER A 214 11.54 -18.40 -12.41
N ARG A 215 12.55 -18.71 -11.61
CA ARG A 215 13.86 -18.09 -11.75
C ARG A 215 14.87 -19.22 -11.71
N LEU A 216 15.33 -19.65 -12.89
CA LEU A 216 16.72 -20.10 -12.98
C LEU A 216 17.52 -19.07 -12.20
N PRO A 217 18.33 -19.45 -11.20
CA PRO A 217 19.18 -18.48 -10.53
C PRO A 217 19.94 -17.76 -11.64
N ASP A 218 19.73 -16.45 -11.76
CA ASP A 218 20.59 -15.63 -12.60
C ASP A 218 22.01 -15.97 -12.16
N LEU A 219 22.76 -16.70 -12.99
CA LEU A 219 24.19 -17.00 -12.83
C LEU A 219 25.05 -15.72 -12.88
N GLN A 220 24.46 -14.56 -12.58
CA GLN A 220 25.04 -13.23 -12.58
C GLN A 220 24.57 -12.36 -11.40
N THR A 221 24.10 -12.94 -10.30
CA THR A 221 24.26 -12.25 -9.00
C THR A 221 25.59 -12.68 -8.42
N GLY A 222 26.64 -11.96 -8.79
CA GLY A 222 27.92 -12.02 -8.10
C GLY A 222 27.68 -11.93 -6.60
N PHE A 223 28.37 -12.79 -5.86
CA PHE A 223 28.53 -12.72 -4.43
C PHE A 223 28.67 -11.25 -4.00
N LYS A 224 27.62 -10.68 -3.42
CA LYS A 224 27.77 -9.49 -2.58
C LYS A 224 28.34 -9.93 -1.24
N HIS A 225 29.52 -10.54 -1.27
CA HIS A 225 30.46 -10.30 -0.19
C HIS A 225 30.92 -8.87 -0.43
N ALA A 226 30.47 -7.96 0.43
CA ALA A 226 31.16 -6.69 0.57
C ALA A 226 32.66 -7.04 0.74
N PRO A 227 33.58 -6.43 -0.03
CA PRO A 227 34.99 -6.64 0.23
C PRO A 227 35.23 -6.21 1.68
N GLN A 228 35.63 -7.16 2.53
CA GLN A 228 36.20 -6.83 3.82
C GLN A 228 37.49 -6.07 3.52
N VAL A 229 37.37 -4.74 3.48
CA VAL A 229 38.53 -3.86 3.48
C VAL A 229 39.30 -4.20 4.75
N LEU A 230 40.56 -4.61 4.56
CA LEU A 230 41.54 -4.77 5.62
C LEU A 230 41.41 -3.61 6.61
N HIS A 231 41.02 -3.91 7.85
CA HIS A 231 40.97 -2.97 8.95
C HIS A 231 42.39 -2.42 9.17
N GLN A 232 42.71 -1.29 8.56
CA GLN A 232 43.70 -0.38 9.12
C GLN A 232 43.00 0.36 10.26
N GLN A 233 43.53 0.24 11.47
CA GLN A 233 43.05 0.97 12.63
C GLN A 233 43.16 2.47 12.36
N GLN A 234 42.06 3.08 11.94
CA GLN A 234 41.85 4.52 11.97
C GLN A 234 40.78 4.78 13.04
N VAL A 235 41.01 5.84 13.82
CA VAL A 235 40.16 6.24 14.94
C VAL A 235 38.72 6.37 14.47
N GLU A 236 37.85 5.51 15.00
CA GLU A 236 36.43 5.43 14.64
C GLU A 236 35.69 6.72 15.02
N PRO A 237 35.17 7.50 14.06
CA PRO A 237 34.29 8.62 14.37
C PRO A 237 32.96 8.08 14.90
N THR A 238 32.34 8.80 15.84
CA THR A 238 31.09 8.40 16.51
C THR A 238 30.00 8.03 15.49
N LEU A 239 29.14 7.04 15.78
CA LEU A 239 28.10 6.55 14.85
C LEU A 239 27.25 7.66 14.20
N GLU A 240 26.94 8.71 14.96
CA GLU A 240 26.22 9.90 14.46
C GLU A 240 27.00 10.66 13.39
N GLN A 241 28.32 10.79 13.56
CA GLN A 241 29.21 11.42 12.59
C GLN A 241 29.35 10.56 11.33
N ARG A 242 29.34 9.22 11.44
CA ARG A 242 29.36 8.31 10.27
C ARG A 242 28.07 8.40 9.45
N ILE A 243 26.91 8.46 10.11
CA ILE A 243 25.60 8.60 9.45
C ILE A 243 25.46 9.98 8.79
N ALA A 244 25.93 11.04 9.47
CA ALA A 244 25.97 12.39 8.93
C ALA A 244 27.00 12.54 7.80
N GLN A 245 28.15 11.88 7.85
CA GLN A 245 29.15 11.97 6.77
C GLN A 245 28.69 11.22 5.51
N ASN A 246 28.16 10.00 5.64
CA ASN A 246 27.77 9.18 4.48
C ASN A 246 26.52 9.69 3.75
N THR A 247 25.54 10.22 4.48
CA THR A 247 24.27 10.68 3.86
C THR A 247 24.46 12.00 3.11
N TYR A 248 25.39 12.86 3.57
CA TYR A 248 25.60 14.19 3.00
C TYR A 248 26.65 14.21 1.88
N GLN A 249 27.65 13.30 1.89
CA GLN A 249 28.75 13.29 0.91
C GLN A 249 28.31 13.13 -0.56
N GLY A 250 27.18 12.48 -0.84
CA GLY A 250 26.71 12.27 -2.21
C GLY A 250 26.20 13.54 -2.92
N TYR A 251 25.76 14.55 -2.17
CA TYR A 251 25.07 15.74 -2.69
C TYR A 251 25.74 17.07 -2.35
N GLU A 252 26.68 17.09 -1.41
CA GLU A 252 27.61 18.20 -1.20
C GLU A 252 28.18 18.82 -2.49
N PRO A 253 28.61 18.05 -3.53
CA PRO A 253 29.07 18.65 -4.78
C PRO A 253 28.04 19.58 -5.41
N PHE A 254 26.75 19.24 -5.38
CA PHE A 254 25.70 20.10 -5.96
C PHE A 254 25.41 21.35 -5.15
N ARG A 255 25.64 21.30 -3.83
CA ARG A 255 25.48 22.45 -2.94
C ARG A 255 26.59 23.48 -3.14
N GLN A 256 27.78 23.00 -3.49
CA GLN A 256 28.99 23.81 -3.66
C GLN A 256 29.17 24.31 -5.11
N THR A 257 28.57 23.66 -6.11
CA THR A 257 28.62 24.14 -7.50
C THR A 257 27.78 25.41 -7.65
N SER A 258 28.42 26.50 -8.06
CA SER A 258 27.75 27.74 -8.47
C SER A 258 26.95 27.51 -9.76
N PRO A 259 25.74 28.11 -9.90
CA PRO A 259 25.00 28.10 -11.15
C PRO A 259 25.85 28.62 -12.32
N VAL A 260 25.66 28.04 -13.50
CA VAL A 260 26.34 28.46 -14.73
C VAL A 260 25.40 29.44 -15.44
N GLU A 261 25.84 30.69 -15.57
CA GLU A 261 25.08 31.79 -16.16
C GLU A 261 25.78 32.32 -17.41
N LEU A 262 25.01 32.65 -18.44
CA LEU A 262 25.52 33.29 -19.65
C LEU A 262 25.43 34.82 -19.50
N LEU A 263 26.57 35.47 -19.29
CA LEU A 263 26.65 36.93 -19.21
C LEU A 263 26.73 37.56 -20.62
N PRO A 264 26.14 38.76 -20.83
CA PRO A 264 26.25 39.46 -22.10
C PRO A 264 27.70 39.88 -22.35
N GLY A 265 28.31 39.38 -23.42
CA GLY A 265 29.73 39.58 -23.75
C GLY A 265 30.68 38.46 -23.28
N ALA A 266 30.15 37.29 -22.91
CA ALA A 266 30.94 36.12 -22.55
C ALA A 266 31.91 35.67 -23.66
N SER A 267 33.03 35.06 -23.27
CA SER A 267 34.01 34.53 -24.22
C SER A 267 33.47 33.28 -24.94
N ALA A 268 34.08 32.93 -26.09
CA ALA A 268 33.69 31.73 -26.83
C ALA A 268 33.85 30.44 -26.00
N ASP A 269 34.84 30.41 -25.11
CA ASP A 269 35.10 29.29 -24.21
C ASP A 269 34.02 29.17 -23.13
N ASP A 270 33.55 30.29 -22.58
CA ASP A 270 32.46 30.32 -21.60
C ASP A 270 31.15 29.81 -22.21
N ILE A 271 30.86 30.20 -23.45
CA ILE A 271 29.69 29.69 -24.20
C ILE A 271 29.80 28.18 -24.38
N GLU A 272 31.00 27.64 -24.62
CA GLU A 272 31.18 26.20 -24.72
C GLU A 272 30.96 25.48 -23.38
N VAL A 273 31.39 26.08 -22.26
CA VAL A 273 31.09 25.58 -20.91
C VAL A 273 29.58 25.54 -20.67
N VAL A 274 28.84 26.59 -21.07
CA VAL A 274 27.37 26.64 -21.00
C VAL A 274 26.74 25.52 -21.84
N ILE A 275 27.17 25.33 -23.08
CA ILE A 275 26.66 24.26 -23.96
C ILE A 275 26.85 22.89 -23.31
N ARG A 276 28.07 22.62 -22.80
CA ARG A 276 28.37 21.34 -22.12
C ARG A 276 27.53 21.17 -20.85
N ALA A 277 27.31 22.24 -20.07
CA ALA A 277 26.47 22.22 -18.88
C ALA A 277 25.01 21.91 -19.22
N VAL A 278 24.46 22.53 -20.28
CA VAL A 278 23.09 22.27 -20.74
C VAL A 278 22.92 20.82 -21.16
N TYR A 279 23.82 20.27 -21.98
CA TYR A 279 23.75 18.85 -22.35
C TYR A 279 23.88 17.94 -21.14
N ARG A 280 24.79 18.25 -20.20
CA ARG A 280 24.94 17.45 -18.97
C ARG A 280 23.67 17.41 -18.13
N GLN A 281 22.99 18.55 -18.01
CA GLN A 281 21.74 18.66 -17.24
C GLN A 281 20.57 17.99 -17.97
N VAL A 282 20.29 18.43 -19.20
CA VAL A 282 19.10 18.00 -19.95
C VAL A 282 19.21 16.53 -20.33
N MET A 283 20.41 16.02 -20.62
CA MET A 283 20.60 14.59 -20.94
C MET A 283 20.82 13.71 -19.71
N GLY A 284 20.59 14.21 -18.48
CA GLY A 284 20.65 13.38 -17.28
C GLY A 284 22.03 12.75 -17.04
N ASN A 285 23.09 13.53 -17.25
CA ASN A 285 24.49 13.08 -17.17
C ASN A 285 24.83 11.90 -18.10
N ALA A 286 24.07 11.68 -19.16
CA ALA A 286 24.40 10.73 -20.20
C ALA A 286 25.44 11.32 -21.17
N HIS A 287 26.40 10.51 -21.61
CA HIS A 287 27.35 10.94 -22.62
C HIS A 287 26.63 11.16 -23.97
N VAL A 288 26.91 12.31 -24.60
CA VAL A 288 26.42 12.68 -25.93
C VAL A 288 27.61 12.66 -26.88
N MET A 289 27.52 11.88 -27.95
CA MET A 289 28.57 11.80 -28.96
C MET A 289 28.59 13.07 -29.80
N GLU A 290 29.72 13.41 -30.41
CA GLU A 290 29.83 14.62 -31.26
C GLU A 290 28.85 14.60 -32.44
N SER A 291 28.57 13.42 -33.01
CA SER A 291 27.60 13.25 -34.09
C SER A 291 26.14 13.43 -33.66
N GLU A 292 25.86 13.28 -32.36
CA GLU A 292 24.52 13.43 -31.79
C GLU A 292 24.24 14.89 -31.37
N ARG A 293 25.26 15.76 -31.39
CA ARG A 293 25.12 17.16 -30.98
C ARG A 293 24.32 17.97 -32.00
N LEU A 294 23.54 18.91 -31.49
CA LEU A 294 22.70 19.78 -32.29
C LEU A 294 23.49 21.01 -32.77
N VAL A 295 24.10 20.91 -33.95
CA VAL A 295 25.01 21.95 -34.49
C VAL A 295 24.30 23.29 -34.75
N VAL A 296 23.04 23.27 -35.20
CA VAL A 296 22.26 24.48 -35.52
C VAL A 296 21.99 25.34 -34.27
N PRO A 297 21.35 24.82 -33.20
CA PRO A 297 21.12 25.59 -31.98
C PRO A 297 22.42 26.04 -31.31
N GLU A 298 23.49 25.22 -31.36
CA GLU A 298 24.79 25.62 -30.83
C GLU A 298 25.37 26.84 -31.56
N SER A 299 25.25 26.86 -32.89
CA SER A 299 25.71 27.98 -33.72
C SER A 299 24.87 29.25 -33.51
N GLN A 300 23.58 29.11 -33.25
CA GLN A 300 22.69 30.22 -32.92
C GLN A 300 23.00 30.80 -31.52
N LEU A 301 23.29 29.94 -30.53
CA LEU A 301 23.71 30.37 -29.20
C LEU A 301 25.08 31.09 -29.23
N LYS A 302 26.05 30.56 -30.00
CA LYS A 302 27.37 31.19 -30.20
C LYS A 302 27.30 32.58 -30.83
N ARG A 303 26.30 32.84 -31.68
CA ARG A 303 26.04 34.16 -32.27
C ARG A 303 25.24 35.09 -31.36
N GLY A 304 24.74 34.60 -30.22
CA GLY A 304 23.89 35.37 -29.31
C GLY A 304 22.47 35.61 -29.84
N GLU A 305 22.02 34.83 -30.84
CA GLU A 305 20.65 34.92 -31.38
C GLU A 305 19.62 34.19 -30.50
N LEU A 306 20.09 33.25 -29.67
CA LEU A 306 19.27 32.49 -28.72
C LEU A 306 19.66 32.79 -27.28
N SER A 307 18.67 32.79 -26.40
CA SER A 307 18.88 32.72 -24.95
C SER A 307 19.18 31.28 -24.52
N VAL A 308 19.72 31.10 -23.30
CA VAL A 308 19.97 29.77 -22.74
C VAL A 308 18.66 29.00 -22.59
N ARG A 309 17.57 29.69 -22.22
CA ARG A 309 16.23 29.11 -22.15
C ARG A 309 15.74 28.58 -23.49
N GLU A 310 15.90 29.35 -24.57
CA GLU A 310 15.49 28.89 -25.90
C GLU A 310 16.36 27.73 -26.40
N PHE A 311 17.66 27.77 -26.07
CA PHE A 311 18.56 26.66 -26.35
C PHE A 311 18.14 25.38 -25.61
N VAL A 312 17.80 25.47 -24.31
CA VAL A 312 17.26 24.35 -23.53
C VAL A 312 15.96 23.82 -24.15
N ARG A 313 15.07 24.71 -24.62
CA ARG A 313 13.83 24.32 -25.32
C ARG A 313 14.13 23.52 -26.58
N GLN A 314 15.05 23.98 -27.42
CA GLN A 314 15.42 23.27 -28.65
C GLN A 314 16.07 21.91 -28.36
N VAL A 315 16.91 21.81 -27.32
CA VAL A 315 17.51 20.54 -26.88
C VAL A 315 16.43 19.58 -26.37
N ALA A 316 15.48 20.05 -25.57
CA ALA A 316 14.39 19.23 -25.02
C ALA A 316 13.37 18.80 -26.10
N LYS A 317 13.16 19.60 -27.15
CA LYS A 317 12.30 19.22 -28.29
C LYS A 317 13.00 18.32 -29.32
N SER A 318 14.31 18.10 -29.18
CA SER A 318 15.07 17.29 -30.13
C SER A 318 14.63 15.82 -30.14
N GLU A 319 14.79 15.18 -31.30
CA GLU A 319 14.56 13.73 -31.46
C GLU A 319 15.48 12.89 -30.56
N LEU A 320 16.68 13.41 -30.26
CA LEU A 320 17.61 12.78 -29.32
C LEU A 320 17.00 12.67 -27.92
N TYR A 321 16.48 13.78 -27.39
CA TYR A 321 15.88 13.78 -26.06
C TYR A 321 14.59 12.91 -26.05
N ARG A 322 13.76 13.03 -27.10
CA ARG A 322 12.53 12.24 -27.28
C ARG A 322 12.79 10.74 -27.30
N SER A 323 13.71 10.27 -28.13
CA SER A 323 14.03 8.85 -28.24
C SER A 323 14.58 8.27 -26.94
N ARG A 324 15.37 9.04 -26.17
CA ARG A 324 15.95 8.57 -24.90
C ARG A 324 14.93 8.51 -23.76
N PHE A 325 14.13 9.55 -23.59
CA PHE A 325 13.33 9.72 -22.37
C PHE A 325 11.82 9.69 -22.56
N ALA A 326 11.31 9.90 -23.78
CA ALA A 326 9.87 9.83 -24.07
C ALA A 326 9.48 8.45 -24.63
N ASP A 327 10.17 7.98 -25.67
CA ASP A 327 9.76 6.77 -26.39
C ASP A 327 10.16 5.48 -25.63
N ASN A 328 11.30 5.50 -24.95
CA ASN A 328 11.87 4.35 -24.23
C ASN A 328 11.44 4.23 -22.76
N CYS A 329 10.61 5.16 -22.26
CA CYS A 329 10.21 5.22 -20.85
C CYS A 329 8.70 5.16 -20.71
N TYR A 330 8.22 4.74 -19.53
CA TYR A 330 6.81 4.89 -19.20
C TYR A 330 6.45 6.38 -19.11
N ARG A 331 5.20 6.72 -19.45
CA ARG A 331 4.70 8.11 -19.46
C ARG A 331 5.04 8.89 -18.19
N TYR A 332 4.70 8.34 -17.02
CA TYR A 332 5.00 9.00 -15.74
C TYR A 332 6.50 9.05 -15.44
N ARG A 333 7.30 8.08 -15.89
CA ARG A 333 8.76 8.16 -15.77
C ARG A 333 9.32 9.32 -16.61
N ALA A 334 8.82 9.50 -17.84
CA ALA A 334 9.21 10.61 -18.70
C ALA A 334 8.91 11.96 -18.03
N MET A 335 7.73 12.11 -17.42
CA MET A 335 7.37 13.32 -16.67
C MET A 335 8.29 13.55 -15.46
N GLU A 336 8.58 12.51 -14.67
CA GLU A 336 9.54 12.62 -13.55
C GLU A 336 10.91 13.12 -14.01
N LEU A 337 11.37 12.63 -15.17
CA LEU A 337 12.62 13.06 -15.79
C LEU A 337 12.52 14.48 -16.34
N ASN A 338 11.40 14.90 -16.94
CA ASN A 338 11.19 16.29 -17.38
C ASN A 338 11.26 17.27 -16.19
N PHE A 339 10.60 16.95 -15.07
CA PHE A 339 10.72 17.73 -13.83
C PHE A 339 12.16 17.81 -13.34
N LYS A 340 12.91 16.71 -13.41
CA LYS A 340 14.32 16.65 -13.02
C LYS A 340 15.22 17.47 -13.96
N HIS A 341 15.08 17.31 -15.26
CA HIS A 341 15.96 17.89 -16.28
C HIS A 341 15.70 19.38 -16.47
N LEU A 342 14.42 19.78 -16.57
CA LEU A 342 14.02 21.15 -16.90
C LEU A 342 13.83 22.01 -15.65
N LEU A 343 13.16 21.49 -14.61
CA LEU A 343 12.87 22.26 -13.38
C LEU A 343 13.86 22.00 -12.25
N GLY A 344 14.71 20.97 -12.37
CA GLY A 344 15.72 20.65 -11.36
C GLY A 344 15.14 20.05 -10.07
N ARG A 345 13.88 19.60 -10.08
CA ARG A 345 13.20 19.07 -8.89
C ARG A 345 12.40 17.81 -9.17
N ALA A 346 11.87 17.19 -8.12
CA ALA A 346 10.87 16.13 -8.25
C ALA A 346 9.44 16.73 -8.32
N PRO A 347 8.47 16.02 -8.93
CA PRO A 347 7.06 16.41 -8.84
C PRO A 347 6.59 16.41 -7.38
N GLN A 348 5.87 17.46 -6.98
CA GLN A 348 5.40 17.63 -5.60
C GLN A 348 4.09 16.86 -5.38
N THR A 349 3.17 16.97 -6.35
CA THR A 349 1.81 16.44 -6.24
C THR A 349 1.44 15.63 -7.46
N PHE A 350 0.61 14.60 -7.27
CA PHE A 350 0.08 13.79 -8.37
C PHE A 350 -0.72 14.64 -9.38
N ALA A 351 -1.33 15.73 -8.91
CA ALA A 351 -2.08 16.67 -9.74
C ALA A 351 -1.19 17.33 -10.82
N GLU A 352 0.07 17.67 -10.52
CA GLU A 352 1.01 18.23 -11.50
C GLU A 352 1.28 17.19 -12.61
N MET A 353 1.63 15.96 -12.22
CA MET A 353 1.87 14.87 -13.17
C MET A 353 0.63 14.56 -14.02
N LYS A 354 -0.56 14.67 -13.43
CA LYS A 354 -1.82 14.50 -14.15
C LYS A 354 -2.05 15.63 -15.17
N ALA A 355 -1.75 16.88 -14.81
CA ALA A 355 -1.91 18.02 -15.73
C ALA A 355 -1.01 17.88 -16.96
N HIS A 356 0.26 17.50 -16.77
CA HIS A 356 1.17 17.21 -17.88
C HIS A 356 0.70 16.02 -18.73
N SER A 357 0.17 14.97 -18.10
CA SER A 357 -0.46 13.87 -18.84
C SER A 357 -1.61 14.34 -19.72
N THR A 358 -2.45 15.25 -19.23
CA THR A 358 -3.57 15.77 -20.04
C THR A 358 -3.07 16.63 -21.20
N ILE A 359 -2.06 17.46 -21.00
CA ILE A 359 -1.45 18.28 -22.06
C ILE A 359 -0.84 17.39 -23.14
N LEU A 360 -0.12 16.35 -22.74
CA LEU A 360 0.48 15.39 -23.67
C LEU A 360 -0.58 14.64 -24.50
N ASP A 361 -1.73 14.32 -23.91
CA ASP A 361 -2.84 13.68 -24.62
C ASP A 361 -3.60 14.64 -25.55
N THR A 362 -3.68 15.94 -25.23
CA THR A 362 -4.46 16.93 -26.02
C THR A 362 -3.64 17.68 -27.07
N GLU A 363 -2.43 18.12 -26.71
CA GLU A 363 -1.60 19.05 -27.49
C GLU A 363 -0.30 18.39 -27.99
N GLY A 364 0.11 17.28 -27.39
CA GLY A 364 1.26 16.48 -27.80
C GLY A 364 2.55 16.81 -27.03
N TYR A 365 3.65 16.20 -27.50
CA TYR A 365 4.93 16.20 -26.77
C TYR A 365 5.60 17.58 -26.68
N GLU A 366 5.63 18.34 -27.78
CA GLU A 366 6.30 19.64 -27.80
C GLU A 366 5.59 20.66 -26.91
N ALA A 367 4.26 20.60 -26.85
CA ALA A 367 3.44 21.43 -25.98
C ALA A 367 3.66 21.09 -24.49
N ASP A 368 3.81 19.81 -24.15
CA ASP A 368 4.17 19.41 -22.78
C ASP A 368 5.53 19.98 -22.36
N ILE A 369 6.55 19.91 -23.23
CA ILE A 369 7.87 20.54 -22.97
C ILE A 369 7.76 22.06 -22.80
N ASP A 370 6.97 22.72 -23.65
CA ASP A 370 6.73 24.16 -23.54
C ASP A 370 6.01 24.52 -22.23
N SER A 371 5.11 23.68 -21.73
CA SER A 371 4.44 23.88 -20.44
C SER A 371 5.45 24.00 -19.27
N TYR A 372 6.49 23.15 -19.25
CA TYR A 372 7.54 23.22 -18.24
C TYR A 372 8.37 24.52 -18.35
N ILE A 373 8.82 24.86 -19.56
CA ILE A 373 9.74 25.99 -19.80
C ILE A 373 9.02 27.33 -19.72
N ASN A 374 7.71 27.37 -19.99
CA ASN A 374 6.88 28.57 -19.89
C ASN A 374 6.25 28.77 -18.51
N SER A 375 6.50 27.87 -17.57
CA SER A 375 6.04 28.03 -16.19
C SER A 375 6.68 29.24 -15.50
N ASP A 376 5.92 29.92 -14.65
CA ASP A 376 6.42 31.01 -13.82
C ASP A 376 7.54 30.53 -12.89
N GLU A 377 7.49 29.27 -12.49
CA GLU A 377 8.52 28.62 -11.68
C GLU A 377 9.87 28.55 -12.40
N TYR A 378 9.89 28.19 -13.68
CA TYR A 378 11.12 28.18 -14.48
C TYR A 378 11.69 29.60 -14.59
N ASN A 379 10.84 30.57 -14.87
CA ASN A 379 11.23 31.98 -15.00
C ASN A 379 11.84 32.53 -13.70
N ASN A 380 11.21 32.23 -12.55
CA ASN A 380 11.67 32.71 -11.25
C ASN A 380 12.99 32.06 -10.80
N ALA A 381 13.24 30.79 -11.17
CA ALA A 381 14.43 30.06 -10.74
C ALA A 381 15.63 30.24 -11.66
N PHE A 382 15.42 30.27 -12.98
CA PHE A 382 16.50 30.27 -13.97
C PHE A 382 16.49 31.51 -14.88
N GLY A 383 15.35 32.15 -15.07
CA GLY A 383 15.22 33.23 -16.06
C GLY A 383 15.62 32.79 -17.46
N GLU A 384 16.29 33.68 -18.21
CA GLU A 384 16.67 33.43 -19.60
C GLU A 384 18.14 33.02 -19.80
N SER A 385 18.99 33.31 -18.81
CA SER A 385 20.45 33.21 -18.92
C SER A 385 21.08 32.11 -18.07
N ILE A 386 20.34 31.52 -17.12
CA ILE A 386 20.88 30.50 -16.21
C ILE A 386 20.55 29.11 -16.76
N VAL A 387 21.54 28.23 -16.76
CA VAL A 387 21.34 26.81 -17.11
C VAL A 387 20.56 26.13 -15.98
N PRO A 388 19.53 25.32 -16.29
CA PRO A 388 18.84 24.56 -15.25
C PRO A 388 19.80 23.73 -14.41
N TYR A 389 19.57 23.71 -13.11
CA TYR A 389 20.39 22.96 -12.16
C TYR A 389 19.49 22.29 -11.14
N TYR A 390 19.98 21.22 -10.52
CA TYR A 390 19.23 20.53 -9.48
C TYR A 390 19.01 21.45 -8.27
N ARG A 391 17.76 21.62 -7.85
CA ARG A 391 17.35 22.49 -6.74
C ARG A 391 16.47 21.79 -5.72
N GLY A 392 15.76 20.73 -6.11
CA GLY A 392 14.83 19.99 -5.23
C GLY A 392 15.48 19.28 -4.04
N TYR A 393 16.81 19.33 -3.89
CA TYR A 393 17.51 18.88 -2.68
C TYR A 393 17.58 19.97 -1.60
N ARG A 394 17.20 21.22 -1.90
CA ARG A 394 17.13 22.30 -0.92
C ARG A 394 15.72 22.34 -0.36
N THR A 395 15.60 22.42 0.96
CA THR A 395 14.31 22.61 1.63
C THR A 395 14.07 24.11 1.80
N GLU A 396 13.08 24.64 1.10
CA GLU A 396 12.65 26.04 1.26
C GLU A 396 11.38 26.14 2.10
N PRO A 397 11.20 27.23 2.87
CA PRO A 397 9.96 27.46 3.62
C PRO A 397 8.76 27.50 2.66
N GLY A 398 7.76 26.67 2.91
CA GLY A 398 6.56 26.53 2.07
C GLY A 398 6.60 25.39 1.06
N GLN A 399 7.74 24.69 0.90
CA GLN A 399 7.83 23.48 0.09
C GLN A 399 7.56 22.21 0.89
N THR A 400 7.09 21.17 0.20
CA THR A 400 6.79 19.88 0.82
C THR A 400 8.06 19.05 0.97
N MET A 401 8.31 18.46 2.14
CA MET A 401 9.45 17.56 2.40
C MET A 401 9.49 16.31 1.48
N LEU A 402 8.37 15.99 0.83
CA LEU A 402 8.28 14.95 -0.19
C LEU A 402 9.13 15.29 -1.41
N GLU A 403 9.22 16.57 -1.80
CA GLU A 403 10.07 16.98 -2.93
C GLU A 403 11.52 16.61 -2.68
N PHE A 404 12.03 16.97 -1.50
CA PHE A 404 13.38 16.61 -1.05
C PHE A 404 13.59 15.08 -1.09
N THR A 405 12.68 14.33 -0.47
CA THR A 405 12.80 12.87 -0.38
C THR A 405 12.72 12.20 -1.76
N ASN A 406 11.82 12.66 -2.62
CA ASN A 406 11.63 12.14 -3.97
C ASN A 406 12.80 12.51 -4.89
N MET A 407 13.39 13.69 -4.70
CA MET A 407 14.56 14.12 -5.45
C MET A 407 15.75 13.19 -5.18
N LEU A 408 15.96 12.76 -3.93
CA LEU A 408 16.99 11.76 -3.58
C LEU A 408 16.74 10.41 -4.24
N GLN A 409 15.48 10.05 -4.49
CA GLN A 409 15.17 8.86 -5.26
C GLN A 409 15.58 9.07 -6.73
N LEU A 410 15.18 10.18 -7.35
CA LEU A 410 15.49 10.45 -8.76
C LEU A 410 16.99 10.65 -9.04
N LEU A 411 17.73 11.26 -8.12
CA LEU A 411 19.16 11.56 -8.27
C LEU A 411 19.97 10.78 -7.23
N LYS A 412 20.22 9.49 -7.43
CA LYS A 412 20.90 8.64 -6.42
C LYS A 412 22.31 9.11 -6.04
N SER A 413 23.04 9.70 -6.99
CA SER A 413 24.43 10.11 -6.87
C SER A 413 24.77 11.16 -7.93
N ALA A 414 25.80 11.97 -7.68
CA ALA A 414 26.27 12.99 -8.61
C ALA A 414 26.74 12.46 -9.97
N SER A 415 27.19 11.21 -10.02
CA SER A 415 27.66 10.56 -11.25
C SER A 415 26.62 9.62 -11.86
N SER A 416 25.42 9.52 -11.29
CA SER A 416 24.35 8.67 -11.81
C SER A 416 23.89 9.20 -13.17
N SER A 417 23.80 8.32 -14.17
CA SER A 417 23.12 8.62 -15.43
C SER A 417 21.66 8.19 -15.36
N ASP A 418 20.77 8.95 -15.99
CA ASP A 418 19.35 8.58 -16.11
C ASP A 418 19.09 7.56 -17.23
N LYS A 419 20.06 7.32 -18.10
CA LYS A 419 20.06 6.24 -19.10
C LYS A 419 20.57 4.96 -18.47
N ASP A 420 19.81 4.37 -17.55
CA ASP A 420 20.13 3.08 -16.95
C ASP A 420 19.26 1.97 -17.55
N PRO A 421 19.82 1.11 -18.44
CA PRO A 421 19.06 0.01 -19.03
C PRO A 421 18.67 -1.07 -18.01
N ALA A 422 19.31 -1.12 -16.82
CA ALA A 422 19.07 -2.18 -15.84
C ALA A 422 17.78 -1.97 -15.03
N THR A 423 17.24 -0.74 -14.97
CA THR A 423 16.08 -0.41 -14.13
C THR A 423 14.73 -0.47 -14.85
N ASN A 424 14.67 -1.02 -16.07
CA ASN A 424 13.45 -1.16 -16.88
C ASN A 424 12.67 0.15 -17.07
N ASN A 425 13.31 1.31 -16.85
CA ASN A 425 12.71 2.64 -16.93
C ASN A 425 11.40 2.85 -16.16
N ALA A 426 11.14 2.10 -15.08
CA ALA A 426 9.91 2.23 -14.30
C ALA A 426 9.82 3.59 -13.54
N PRO A 427 8.60 4.14 -13.34
CA PRO A 427 8.43 5.36 -12.55
C PRO A 427 8.87 5.14 -11.10
N ARG A 428 9.59 6.11 -10.54
CA ARG A 428 10.26 5.96 -9.24
C ARG A 428 9.54 6.70 -8.13
N VAL A 429 8.96 7.86 -8.43
CA VAL A 429 8.31 8.74 -7.45
C VAL A 429 6.78 8.75 -7.57
N GLN A 430 6.20 8.10 -8.59
CA GLN A 430 4.74 7.97 -8.70
C GLN A 430 4.09 7.34 -7.45
N ALA A 431 4.63 6.23 -6.93
CA ALA A 431 4.07 5.56 -5.75
C ALA A 431 4.07 6.43 -4.47
N PRO A 432 5.19 7.08 -4.08
CA PRO A 432 5.17 7.96 -2.91
C PRO A 432 4.24 9.17 -3.11
N VAL A 433 4.19 9.75 -4.31
CA VAL A 433 3.32 10.88 -4.65
C VAL A 433 1.82 10.51 -4.63
N LEU A 434 1.46 9.27 -5.00
CA LEU A 434 0.09 8.76 -4.86
C LEU A 434 -0.29 8.50 -3.40
N SER A 435 0.65 8.00 -2.60
CA SER A 435 0.41 7.70 -1.19
C SER A 435 0.14 8.95 -0.36
N SER A 436 0.79 10.07 -0.69
CA SER A 436 0.50 11.37 -0.07
C SER A 436 -0.85 11.91 -0.53
N TYR A 437 -1.24 11.69 -1.79
CA TYR A 437 -2.56 12.07 -2.30
C TYR A 437 -3.71 11.29 -1.62
N SER A 438 -3.51 9.99 -1.36
CA SER A 438 -4.50 9.15 -0.67
C SER A 438 -4.62 9.49 0.81
N LYS A 439 -3.58 10.04 1.42
CA LYS A 439 -3.70 10.73 2.71
C LYS A 439 -4.36 12.08 2.45
N LYS A 440 -5.67 12.06 2.17
CA LYS A 440 -6.52 13.06 2.82
C LYS A 440 -6.17 12.93 4.30
N SER A 441 -5.34 13.85 4.81
CA SER A 441 -5.33 14.16 6.21
C SER A 441 -6.80 14.18 6.59
N SER A 442 -7.24 13.18 7.36
CA SER A 442 -8.40 13.43 8.20
C SER A 442 -7.96 14.67 8.94
N THR A 443 -8.56 15.81 8.60
CA THR A 443 -8.57 16.96 9.51
C THR A 443 -8.82 16.38 10.90
N PRO A 444 -8.07 16.77 11.93
CA PRO A 444 -8.31 16.26 13.28
C PRO A 444 -9.82 16.38 13.52
N ARG A 445 -10.50 15.23 13.54
CA ARG A 445 -11.95 15.21 13.71
C ARG A 445 -12.18 15.70 15.12
N ASP A 446 -13.04 16.68 15.27
CA ASP A 446 -13.34 17.23 16.58
C ASP A 446 -13.84 16.09 17.47
N ALA A 447 -13.47 16.07 18.74
CA ALA A 447 -13.81 14.94 19.62
C ALA A 447 -15.34 14.71 19.67
N GLN A 448 -16.12 15.78 19.48
CA GLN A 448 -17.57 15.70 19.36
C GLN A 448 -18.06 14.98 18.10
N GLU A 449 -17.35 15.04 16.96
CA GLU A 449 -17.75 14.31 15.74
C GLU A 449 -17.54 12.81 15.90
N ILE A 450 -16.46 12.40 16.58
CA ILE A 450 -16.17 11.00 16.87
C ILE A 450 -17.21 10.46 17.88
N LEU A 451 -17.50 11.22 18.93
CA LEU A 451 -18.56 10.89 19.89
C LEU A 451 -19.93 10.77 19.21
N ALA A 452 -20.28 11.71 18.32
CA ALA A 452 -21.54 11.68 17.60
C ALA A 452 -21.66 10.47 16.67
N GLU A 453 -20.54 9.97 16.12
CA GLU A 453 -20.50 8.78 15.26
C GLU A 453 -20.60 7.47 16.08
N VAL A 454 -19.95 7.43 17.25
CA VAL A 454 -20.02 6.30 18.21
C VAL A 454 -21.44 6.15 18.80
N PHE A 455 -22.13 7.28 19.02
CA PHE A 455 -23.48 7.30 19.55
C PHE A 455 -24.59 7.28 18.48
N ARG A 456 -24.25 7.08 17.19
CA ARG A 456 -25.32 6.83 16.20
C ARG A 456 -25.97 5.49 16.53
N PRO A 457 -27.28 5.43 16.80
CA PRO A 457 -27.95 4.16 16.94
C PRO A 457 -27.84 3.41 15.60
N LYS A 458 -27.33 2.18 15.67
CA LYS A 458 -27.24 1.27 14.54
C LYS A 458 -28.64 1.16 13.90
N PRO A 459 -28.83 1.39 12.59
CA PRO A 459 -30.15 1.26 11.98
C PRO A 459 -30.64 -0.18 12.18
N GLY A 460 -31.78 -0.29 12.87
CA GLY A 460 -32.17 -1.47 13.62
C GLY A 460 -32.46 -2.72 12.79
N VAL A 461 -32.04 -3.85 13.36
CA VAL A 461 -32.82 -5.10 13.32
C VAL A 461 -34.10 -4.83 14.10
N VAL A 462 -35.23 -5.09 13.47
CA VAL A 462 -36.57 -4.90 14.05
C VAL A 462 -36.85 -6.06 15.00
N VAL A 463 -37.02 -5.78 16.30
CA VAL A 463 -37.67 -6.70 17.23
C VAL A 463 -38.62 -5.89 18.12
N ALA A 464 -39.90 -6.26 18.06
CA ALA A 464 -40.96 -5.77 18.89
C ALA A 464 -40.85 -6.32 20.31
N ALA A 465 -41.06 -5.48 21.33
CA ALA A 465 -41.54 -5.89 22.65
C ALA A 465 -42.07 -4.67 23.42
N GLU A 466 -43.13 -4.95 24.17
CA GLU A 466 -44.06 -4.03 24.82
C GLU A 466 -43.46 -3.29 26.02
N ALA A 467 -43.88 -2.05 26.23
CA ALA A 467 -43.55 -1.27 27.43
C ALA A 467 -44.80 -1.06 28.29
N SER A 468 -44.78 -1.65 29.50
CA SER A 468 -45.70 -1.39 30.60
C SER A 468 -45.43 -0.03 31.26
N VAL A 469 -46.51 0.63 31.66
CA VAL A 469 -46.60 1.99 32.19
C VAL A 469 -46.43 2.01 33.73
N VAL A 470 -46.17 3.22 34.28
CA VAL A 470 -46.59 3.80 35.60
C VAL A 470 -45.37 4.21 36.50
N PRO A 471 -45.34 5.37 37.20
CA PRO A 471 -45.69 6.75 36.82
C PRO A 471 -44.73 7.84 37.40
N ALA A 472 -44.80 9.09 36.94
CA ALA A 472 -44.38 10.25 37.74
C ALA A 472 -45.30 11.45 37.44
N ALA A 473 -45.73 12.12 38.51
CA ALA A 473 -46.81 13.11 38.56
C ALA A 473 -46.31 14.56 38.25
N PRO A 474 -47.14 15.62 38.40
CA PRO A 474 -47.62 16.43 37.29
C PRO A 474 -47.05 17.87 37.29
N VAL A 475 -46.90 18.49 36.12
CA VAL A 475 -46.64 19.93 36.01
C VAL A 475 -47.54 20.56 34.95
N SER A 476 -48.42 21.42 35.45
CA SER A 476 -49.14 22.55 34.84
C SER A 476 -49.15 22.70 33.31
N THR A 477 -50.36 22.60 32.78
CA THR A 477 -50.84 23.15 31.51
C THR A 477 -50.39 24.61 31.30
N SER A 478 -49.51 24.83 30.32
CA SER A 478 -49.42 26.10 29.60
C SER A 478 -49.93 25.86 28.19
N GLN A 479 -50.87 26.70 27.73
CA GLN A 479 -51.35 26.67 26.37
C GLN A 479 -50.15 26.79 25.42
N PRO A 480 -50.04 25.98 24.35
CA PRO A 480 -48.93 26.09 23.41
C PRO A 480 -48.91 27.51 22.85
N ASN A 481 -47.78 28.21 23.00
CA ASN A 481 -47.60 29.55 22.45
C ASN A 481 -47.92 29.49 20.96
N LYS A 482 -48.73 30.42 20.45
CA LYS A 482 -49.18 30.43 19.05
C LYS A 482 -48.02 30.29 18.05
N GLN A 483 -46.83 30.78 18.40
CA GLN A 483 -45.61 30.64 17.61
C GLN A 483 -45.12 29.19 17.51
N ASP A 484 -45.19 28.40 18.57
CA ASP A 484 -44.75 26.99 18.58
C ASP A 484 -45.66 26.12 17.71
N ALA A 485 -46.97 26.41 17.72
CA ALA A 485 -47.93 25.75 16.83
C ALA A 485 -47.73 26.13 15.34
N LEU A 486 -47.30 27.36 15.05
CA LEU A 486 -46.97 27.78 13.69
C LEU A 486 -45.68 27.13 13.18
N ILE A 487 -44.65 27.03 14.02
CA ILE A 487 -43.40 26.32 13.70
C ILE A 487 -43.69 24.85 13.37
N ALA A 488 -44.50 24.17 14.19
CA ALA A 488 -44.88 22.78 13.95
C ALA A 488 -45.62 22.61 12.61
N LYS A 489 -46.57 23.50 12.29
CA LYS A 489 -47.27 23.50 10.99
C LYS A 489 -46.34 23.75 9.80
N LEU A 490 -45.38 24.67 9.92
CA LEU A 490 -44.41 24.95 8.85
C LEU A 490 -43.46 23.77 8.64
N GLN A 491 -43.05 23.08 9.71
CA GLN A 491 -42.23 21.88 9.63
C GLN A 491 -42.98 20.70 9.01
N GLU A 492 -44.26 20.52 9.33
CA GLU A 492 -45.13 19.51 8.70
C GLU A 492 -45.28 19.77 7.20
N GLN A 493 -45.57 21.02 6.81
CA GLN A 493 -45.66 21.42 5.40
C GLN A 493 -44.34 21.21 4.64
N LEU A 494 -43.19 21.42 5.29
CA LEU A 494 -41.89 21.12 4.72
C LEU A 494 -41.65 19.61 4.56
N ALA A 495 -42.07 18.80 5.55
CA ALA A 495 -41.92 17.35 5.50
C ALA A 495 -42.69 16.74 4.31
N ASP A 496 -43.91 17.22 4.05
CA ASP A 496 -44.72 16.78 2.92
C ASP A 496 -44.11 17.13 1.55
N LEU A 497 -43.41 18.28 1.46
CA LEU A 497 -42.81 18.76 0.22
C LEU A 497 -41.41 18.18 -0.05
N ARG A 498 -40.69 17.71 0.96
CA ARG A 498 -39.34 17.10 0.84
C ARG A 498 -39.22 15.98 -0.21
N PRO A 499 -40.13 14.98 -0.30
CA PRO A 499 -40.01 13.93 -1.31
C PRO A 499 -40.07 14.46 -2.76
N PHE A 500 -40.91 15.46 -3.03
CA PHE A 500 -41.03 16.08 -4.36
C PHE A 500 -39.90 17.08 -4.64
N ALA A 501 -39.51 17.87 -3.63
CA ALA A 501 -38.40 18.82 -3.72
C ALA A 501 -37.05 18.12 -3.93
N GLY A 502 -36.85 16.92 -3.35
CA GLY A 502 -35.64 16.11 -3.59
C GLY A 502 -35.46 15.72 -5.05
N ILE A 503 -36.56 15.40 -5.75
CA ILE A 503 -36.56 15.09 -7.18
C ILE A 503 -36.24 16.35 -8.00
N GLY A 504 -36.80 17.51 -7.64
CA GLY A 504 -36.48 18.79 -8.28
C GLY A 504 -35.04 19.26 -8.05
N ALA A 505 -34.52 19.14 -6.83
CA ALA A 505 -33.17 19.53 -6.45
C ALA A 505 -32.09 18.69 -7.17
N ALA A 506 -32.33 17.39 -7.35
CA ALA A 506 -31.41 16.52 -8.10
C ALA A 506 -31.26 16.94 -9.57
N ILE A 507 -32.26 17.60 -10.15
CA ILE A 507 -32.25 18.07 -11.54
C ILE A 507 -31.50 19.40 -11.65
N ILE A 508 -31.67 20.31 -10.67
CA ILE A 508 -30.98 21.61 -10.65
C ILE A 508 -29.49 21.46 -10.28
N ARG A 509 -29.11 20.40 -9.55
CA ARG A 509 -27.72 20.07 -9.15
C ARG A 509 -26.75 19.71 -10.28
N LYS A 510 -27.00 20.12 -11.52
CA LYS A 510 -26.01 20.02 -12.61
C LYS A 510 -25.05 21.22 -12.71
N GLY A 511 -25.01 22.09 -11.70
CA GLY A 511 -23.96 23.10 -11.55
C GLY A 511 -24.17 23.98 -10.31
N SER A 512 -23.16 24.06 -9.45
CA SER A 512 -23.02 24.92 -8.26
C SER A 512 -23.60 24.40 -6.93
N GLU A 513 -22.75 24.30 -5.91
CA GLU A 513 -23.08 24.03 -4.50
C GLU A 513 -23.22 25.34 -3.70
N PRO A 514 -24.15 25.45 -2.74
CA PRO A 514 -24.17 26.59 -1.83
C PRO A 514 -23.31 26.37 -0.59
N ARG A 515 -22.57 27.44 -0.28
CA ARG A 515 -21.76 27.75 0.91
C ARG A 515 -22.51 27.48 2.23
N THR A 516 -21.95 26.64 3.10
CA THR A 516 -22.33 26.62 4.52
C THR A 516 -21.44 27.58 5.30
N VAL A 517 -22.03 28.68 5.78
CA VAL A 517 -21.41 29.53 6.80
C VAL A 517 -21.88 29.03 8.16
N ILE A 518 -20.94 28.53 8.96
CA ILE A 518 -21.15 28.19 10.36
C ILE A 518 -20.83 29.44 11.19
N THR A 519 -21.78 29.90 12.00
CA THR A 519 -21.49 30.67 13.20
C THR A 519 -22.32 30.11 14.34
N ALA A 520 -21.67 29.43 15.28
CA ALA A 520 -22.23 29.10 16.58
C ALA A 520 -21.67 30.11 17.59
N GLY A 521 -22.57 30.75 18.33
CA GLY A 521 -22.25 31.52 19.53
C GLY A 521 -23.31 31.21 20.57
N THR A 522 -22.91 30.56 21.66
CA THR A 522 -23.78 30.28 22.81
C THR A 522 -23.51 31.34 23.88
N SER A 523 -24.53 32.10 24.26
CA SER A 523 -24.57 32.87 25.51
C SER A 523 -26.00 32.89 26.05
N GLN A 524 -26.20 33.07 27.35
CA GLN A 524 -27.47 32.86 28.05
C GLN A 524 -28.57 33.83 27.57
N PHE A 525 -29.71 33.32 27.09
CA PHE A 525 -30.77 34.12 26.45
C PHE A 525 -31.93 34.45 27.41
N THR A 526 -32.35 35.72 27.41
CA THR A 526 -33.54 36.24 28.11
C THR A 526 -34.84 35.88 27.36
N LEU A 527 -36.01 35.92 28.02
CA LEU A 527 -37.30 35.56 27.41
C LEU A 527 -37.65 36.37 26.14
N GLN A 528 -37.21 37.62 26.03
CA GLN A 528 -37.38 38.44 24.81
C GLN A 528 -36.51 37.94 23.64
N GLN A 529 -35.32 37.49 23.97
CA GLN A 529 -34.39 36.97 22.98
C GLN A 529 -34.88 35.60 22.44
N GLN A 530 -35.54 34.79 23.28
CA GLN A 530 -36.24 33.58 22.81
C GLN A 530 -37.41 33.87 21.87
N THR A 531 -38.12 35.00 22.02
CA THR A 531 -39.18 35.37 21.07
C THR A 531 -38.63 35.87 19.75
N ASP A 532 -37.51 36.59 19.77
CA ASP A 532 -36.83 37.07 18.58
C ASP A 532 -36.19 35.91 17.81
N ASP A 533 -35.58 34.95 18.50
CA ASP A 533 -35.04 33.71 17.91
C ASP A 533 -36.14 32.87 17.26
N LYS A 534 -37.32 32.78 17.89
CA LYS A 534 -38.49 32.11 17.31
C LYS A 534 -39.01 32.84 16.07
N ALA A 535 -39.02 34.17 16.06
CA ALA A 535 -39.42 34.94 14.89
C ALA A 535 -38.44 34.75 13.72
N ALA A 536 -37.13 34.78 13.98
CA ALA A 536 -36.10 34.52 12.99
C ALA A 536 -36.19 33.07 12.44
N LEU A 537 -36.51 32.10 13.30
CA LEU A 537 -36.72 30.71 12.89
C LEU A 537 -37.96 30.56 11.99
N ILE A 538 -39.05 31.27 12.29
CA ILE A 538 -40.25 31.27 11.43
C ILE A 538 -39.94 31.86 10.05
N GLU A 539 -39.21 32.98 9.99
CA GLU A 539 -38.82 33.61 8.72
C GLU A 539 -37.92 32.68 7.89
N ARG A 540 -36.96 32.01 8.54
CA ARG A 540 -36.11 31.01 7.90
C ARG A 540 -36.92 29.83 7.37
N LEU A 541 -37.83 29.27 8.16
CA LEU A 541 -38.69 28.15 7.74
C LEU A 541 -39.61 28.55 6.59
N GLN A 542 -40.12 29.79 6.57
CA GLN A 542 -40.90 30.30 5.45
C GLN A 542 -40.05 30.41 4.18
N GLY A 543 -38.79 30.86 4.29
CA GLY A 543 -37.84 30.88 3.18
C GLY A 543 -37.56 29.48 2.60
N GLU A 544 -37.22 28.52 3.49
CA GLU A 544 -36.99 27.11 3.10
C GLU A 544 -38.24 26.48 2.45
N LEU A 545 -39.44 26.85 2.92
CA LEU A 545 -40.71 26.36 2.38
C LEU A 545 -41.00 26.93 0.99
N MET A 546 -40.69 28.20 0.75
CA MET A 546 -40.82 28.81 -0.57
C MET A 546 -39.89 28.15 -1.59
N GLU A 547 -38.64 27.88 -1.22
CA GLU A 547 -37.67 27.17 -2.05
C GLU A 547 -38.11 25.72 -2.31
N ALA A 548 -38.54 25.00 -1.26
CA ALA A 548 -39.04 23.63 -1.37
C ALA A 548 -40.29 23.53 -2.27
N ARG A 549 -41.22 24.50 -2.21
CA ARG A 549 -42.38 24.56 -3.10
C ARG A 549 -41.98 24.78 -4.56
N ALA A 550 -41.01 25.67 -4.81
CA ALA A 550 -40.50 25.90 -6.17
C ALA A 550 -39.87 24.63 -6.75
N LEU A 551 -39.05 23.93 -5.97
CA LEU A 551 -38.43 22.66 -6.36
C LEU A 551 -39.45 21.53 -6.53
N ALA A 552 -40.45 21.45 -5.65
CA ALA A 552 -41.52 20.47 -5.72
C ALA A 552 -42.38 20.65 -6.97
N ALA A 553 -42.73 21.89 -7.36
CA ALA A 553 -43.47 22.17 -8.59
C ALA A 553 -42.72 21.70 -9.84
N VAL A 554 -41.39 21.86 -9.87
CA VAL A 554 -40.53 21.32 -10.93
C VAL A 554 -40.58 19.78 -10.94
N GLY A 555 -40.47 19.15 -9.77
CA GLY A 555 -40.58 17.70 -9.62
C GLY A 555 -41.94 17.14 -10.07
N GLU A 556 -43.05 17.77 -9.67
CA GLU A 556 -44.41 17.38 -10.03
C GLU A 556 -44.70 17.55 -11.53
N SER A 557 -44.26 18.65 -12.15
CA SER A 557 -44.44 18.87 -13.60
C SER A 557 -43.79 17.75 -14.43
N ARG A 558 -42.65 17.23 -13.96
CA ARG A 558 -41.95 16.08 -14.54
C ARG A 558 -42.71 14.79 -14.28
N LEU A 559 -43.12 14.51 -13.03
CA LEU A 559 -43.91 13.32 -12.70
C LEU A 559 -45.20 13.24 -13.53
N ASN A 560 -45.87 14.37 -13.76
CA ASN A 560 -47.05 14.44 -14.63
C ASN A 560 -46.73 14.17 -16.10
N LYS A 561 -45.52 14.48 -16.58
CA LYS A 561 -45.04 14.11 -17.93
C LYS A 561 -44.77 12.60 -18.06
N TRP A 562 -44.51 11.89 -16.96
CA TRP A 562 -44.37 10.44 -16.93
C TRP A 562 -45.69 9.70 -16.69
N ARG A 563 -46.74 10.39 -16.22
CA ARG A 563 -48.09 9.85 -16.01
C ARG A 563 -49.04 10.04 -17.21
N ARG A 564 -48.67 10.86 -18.20
CA ARG A 564 -49.33 10.95 -19.52
C ARG A 564 -48.51 10.17 -20.54
#